data_AF-A0A7V3Y2J9-F1
#
_entry.id   AF-A0A7V3Y2J9-F1
#
_cell.length_a   1.000
_cell.length_b   1.000
_cell.length_c   1.000
_cell.angle_alpha   90.00
_cell.angle_beta   90.00
_cell.angle_gamma   90.00
#
_symmetry.space_group_name_H-M   'P 1'
#
loop_
_entity.id
_entity.type
_entity.pdbx_description
1 polymer ?
#
loop_
_entity_poly.entity_id
_entity_poly.type
_entity_poly.pdbx_seq_one_letter_code
_entity_poly.pdbx_strand_id
1 'polypeptide(L)' 'MKILITGIHGFVGTNLVSALKTQHQIYGLDIVSP' A
#
# COMPACT_ATOMS: atom_id res chain seq x y z
N MET A 1 8.57 -8.91 -5.93
CA MET A 1 7.73 -8.41 -7.03
C MET A 1 7.45 -6.91 -6.83
N LYS A 2 7.08 -6.18 -7.89
CA LYS A 2 6.61 -4.79 -7.78
C LYS A 2 5.08 -4.79 -7.67
N ILE A 3 4.53 -4.20 -6.62
CA ILE A 3 3.09 -4.22 -6.31
C ILE A 3 2.57 -2.78 -6.24
N LEU A 4 1.46 -2.50 -6.91
CA LEU A 4 0.72 -1.25 -6.80
C LEU A 4 -0.50 -1.46 -5.89
N ILE A 5 -0.63 -0.65 -4.85
CA ILE A 5 -1.79 -0.65 -3.93
C ILE A 5 -2.51 0.69 -4.06
N THR A 6 -3.77 0.66 -4.46
CA THR A 6 -4.68 1.82 -4.42
C THR A 6 -5.44 1.84 -3.10
N GLY A 7 -5.65 3.02 -2.50
CA GLY A 7 -6.17 3.14 -1.14
C GLY A 7 -5.19 2.67 -0.06
N ILE A 8 -3.89 2.96 -0.24
CA ILE A 8 -2.80 2.42 0.58
C ILE A 8 -2.89 2.81 2.07
N HIS A 9 -3.51 3.94 2.41
CA HIS A 9 -3.70 4.39 3.79
C HIS A 9 -5.04 3.92 4.41
N GLY A 10 -5.87 3.18 3.67
CA GLY A 10 -7.07 2.53 4.21
C GLY A 10 -6.75 1.29 5.06
N PHE A 11 -7.75 0.79 5.79
CA PHE A 11 -7.59 -0.37 6.70
C PHE A 11 -6.92 -1.59 6.04
N VAL A 12 -7.36 -1.97 4.84
CA VAL A 12 -6.78 -3.12 4.12
C VAL A 12 -5.40 -2.76 3.56
N GLY A 13 -5.24 -1.55 3.00
CA GLY A 13 -3.98 -1.08 2.43
C GLY A 13 -2.84 -1.11 3.44
N THR A 14 -3.06 -0.59 4.65
CA THR A 14 -2.03 -0.56 5.70
C THR A 14 -1.64 -1.96 6.17
N ASN A 15 -2.59 -2.89 6.26
CA ASN A 15 -2.31 -4.29 6.60
C ASN A 15 -1.52 -5.01 5.51
N LEU A 16 -1.86 -4.80 4.24
CA LEU A 16 -1.12 -5.37 3.11
C LEU A 16 0.32 -4.85 3.06
N VAL A 17 0.53 -3.54 3.29
CA VAL A 17 1.88 -2.97 3.39
C VAL A 17 2.66 -3.62 4.52
N SER A 18 2.05 -3.76 5.70
CA SER A 18 2.70 -4.40 6.85
C SER A 18 3.17 -5.82 6.53
N ALA A 19 2.32 -6.62 5.88
CA ALA A 19 2.60 -8.02 5.56
C ALA A 19 3.63 -8.20 4.42
N LEU A 20 3.65 -7.30 3.43
CA LEU A 20 4.35 -7.54 2.16
C LEU A 20 5.61 -6.68 1.95
N LYS A 21 5.79 -5.59 2.71
CA LYS A 21 6.88 -4.62 2.47
C LYS A 21 8.30 -5.19 2.62
N THR A 22 8.47 -6.29 3.34
CA THR A 22 9.78 -6.91 3.59
C THR A 22 10.29 -7.73 2.41
N GLN A 23 9.38 -8.23 1.57
CA GLN A 23 9.70 -9.13 0.45
C GLN A 23 9.45 -8.48 -0.92
N HIS A 24 8.65 -7.41 -0.96
CA HIS A 24 8.17 -6.81 -2.19
C HIS A 24 8.34 -5.29 -2.16
N GLN A 25 8.59 -4.72 -3.34
CA GLN A 25 8.62 -3.28 -3.53
C GLN A 25 7.18 -2.80 -3.76
N ILE A 26 6.72 -1.92 -2.88
CA ILE A 26 5.33 -1.42 -2.89
C ILE A 26 5.29 0.01 -3.39
N TYR A 27 4.38 0.27 -4.32
CA TYR A 27 3.98 1.58 -4.79
C TYR A 27 2.57 1.86 -4.28
N GLY A 28 2.40 2.96 -3.54
CA GLY A 28 1.11 3.37 -3.00
C GLY A 28 0.47 4.47 -3.82
N LEU A 29 -0.83 4.34 -4.07
CA LEU A 29 -1.67 5.41 -4.59
C LEU A 29 -2.82 5.61 -3.62
N ASP A 30 -3.06 6.84 -3.21
CA ASP A 30 -4.24 7.20 -2.42
C ASP A 30 -4.80 8.55 -2.85
N ILE A 31 -6.04 8.80 -2.47
CA ILE A 31 -6.63 10.13 -2.61
C ILE A 31 -6.00 11.07 -1.58
N VAL A 32 -5.68 12.28 -2.01
CA VAL A 32 -5.28 13.36 -1.10
C VAL A 32 -6.50 14.27 -0.97
N SER A 33 -7.18 14.22 0.17
CA SER A 33 -8.13 15.26 0.57
C SER A 33 -7.38 16.30 1.41
N PRO A 34 -7.63 17.61 1.25
CA PRO A 34 -7.28 18.57 2.27
C PRO A 34 -7.89 18.21 3.63
#